data_AF-A0A3C1BXA9-F1
#
_entry.id   AF-A0A3C1BXA9-F1
#
_cell.length_a   1.000
_cell.length_b   1.000
_cell.length_c   1.000
_cell.angle_alpha   90.00
_cell.angle_beta   90.00
_cell.angle_gamma   90.00
#
_symmetry.space_group_name_H-M   'P 1'
#
loop_
_entity.id
_entity.type
_entity.pdbx_description
1 polymer ?
#
loop_
_entity_poly.entity_id
_entity_poly.type
_entity_poly.pdbx_seq_one_letter_code
_entity_poly.pdbx_strand_id
1 'polypeptide(L)'
;MGYFGCHLSASGGNAAMVKTALSIGANTFAFFTRNPRGSKAKKEDPEDEAKAMAMMKEAGFAPLVAHGAYTMNLCTADPEARAFAASVLADDLRRMAALPG
;
A
#
# COMPACT_ATOMS: atom_id res chain seq x y z
N MET A 1 8.13 -7.55 -20.97
CA MET A 1 6.71 -7.41 -20.61
C MET A 1 6.58 -6.17 -19.74
N GLY A 2 5.62 -5.28 -20.00
CA GLY A 2 5.43 -4.07 -19.19
C GLY A 2 4.69 -4.36 -17.87
N TYR A 3 4.82 -3.45 -16.91
CA TYR A 3 4.04 -3.47 -15.67
C TYR A 3 2.87 -2.51 -15.80
N PHE A 4 1.66 -3.05 -15.74
CA PHE A 4 0.42 -2.32 -15.97
C PHE A 4 -0.55 -2.56 -14.82
N GLY A 5 -1.14 -1.47 -14.36
CA GLY A 5 -2.07 -1.44 -13.24
C GLY A 5 -2.69 -0.08 -13.08
N CYS A 6 -3.52 0.05 -12.04
CA CYS A 6 -4.12 1.33 -11.66
C CYS A 6 -4.04 1.49 -10.14
N HIS A 7 -4.52 2.63 -9.65
CA HIS A 7 -4.63 2.86 -8.21
C HIS A 7 -5.90 2.20 -7.68
N LEU A 8 -5.75 1.25 -6.75
CA LEU A 8 -6.83 0.46 -6.17
C LEU A 8 -7.22 0.92 -4.77
N SER A 9 -8.43 0.55 -4.36
CA SER A 9 -8.96 0.82 -3.03
C SER A 9 -8.58 -0.29 -2.07
N ALA A 10 -7.85 0.05 -1.00
CA ALA A 10 -7.52 -0.86 0.10
C ALA A 10 -8.70 -1.12 1.05
N SER A 11 -9.90 -0.60 0.76
CA SER A 11 -11.08 -0.74 1.62
C SER A 11 -11.48 -2.19 1.86
N GLY A 12 -11.29 -3.07 0.87
CA GLY A 12 -11.62 -4.50 0.95
C GLY A 12 -10.51 -5.42 1.46
N GLY A 13 -9.33 -4.89 1.81
CA GLY A 13 -8.14 -5.70 2.16
C GLY A 13 -7.22 -6.00 0.98
N ASN A 14 -6.06 -6.58 1.26
CA ASN A 14 -5.00 -6.90 0.30
C ASN A 14 -5.47 -7.95 -0.71
N ALA A 15 -6.07 -9.06 -0.27
CA ALA A 15 -6.50 -10.10 -1.20
C ALA A 15 -7.60 -9.60 -2.14
N ALA A 16 -8.47 -8.68 -1.68
CA ALA A 16 -9.47 -8.05 -2.53
C ALA A 16 -8.83 -7.13 -3.60
N MET A 17 -7.77 -6.39 -3.24
CA MET A 17 -7.01 -5.60 -4.22
C MET A 17 -6.38 -6.49 -5.30
N VAL A 18 -5.74 -7.60 -4.91
CA VAL A 18 -5.13 -8.54 -5.86
C VAL A 18 -6.18 -9.14 -6.81
N LYS A 19 -7.35 -9.54 -6.28
CA LYS A 19 -8.47 -10.01 -7.12
C LYS A 19 -8.94 -8.96 -8.13
N THR A 20 -9.01 -7.71 -7.70
CA THR A 20 -9.43 -6.60 -8.56
C THR A 20 -8.39 -6.33 -9.65
N ALA A 21 -7.10 -6.36 -9.31
CA ALA A 21 -6.01 -6.25 -10.27
C ALA A 21 -6.07 -7.37 -11.33
N LEU A 22 -6.26 -8.61 -10.88
CA LEU A 22 -6.41 -9.77 -11.77
C LEU A 22 -7.62 -9.62 -12.71
N SER A 23 -8.77 -9.14 -12.21
CA SER A 23 -9.98 -9.03 -13.03
C SER A 23 -9.87 -7.99 -14.15
N ILE A 24 -8.89 -7.09 -14.09
CA ILE A 24 -8.61 -6.10 -15.13
C ILE A 24 -7.35 -6.42 -15.94
N GLY A 25 -6.75 -7.61 -15.75
CA GLY A 25 -5.53 -8.02 -16.43
C GLY A 25 -4.27 -7.26 -15.99
N ALA A 26 -4.27 -6.67 -14.80
CA ALA A 26 -3.12 -5.98 -14.24
C ALA A 26 -2.12 -6.96 -13.61
N ASN A 27 -0.85 -6.57 -13.62
CA ASN A 27 0.27 -7.32 -13.02
C ASN A 27 1.06 -6.47 -11.99
N THR A 28 0.53 -5.31 -11.63
CA THR A 28 0.95 -4.45 -10.52
C THR A 28 -0.22 -3.54 -10.15
N PHE A 29 -0.15 -2.81 -9.04
CA PHE A 29 -1.08 -1.73 -8.71
C PHE A 29 -0.45 -0.77 -7.70
N ALA A 30 -1.05 0.42 -7.62
CA ALA A 30 -0.80 1.37 -6.54
C ALA A 30 -1.95 1.35 -5.52
N PHE A 31 -1.68 1.69 -4.27
CA PHE A 31 -2.73 1.85 -3.26
C PHE A 31 -2.27 2.79 -2.13
N PHE A 32 -3.22 3.32 -1.37
CA PHE A 32 -2.88 4.02 -0.13
C PHE A 32 -2.69 3.01 1.00
N THR A 33 -1.57 3.10 1.72
CA THR A 33 -1.26 2.29 2.91
C THR A 33 -2.17 2.62 4.10
N ARG A 34 -2.80 3.80 4.07
CA ARG A 34 -3.67 4.33 5.12
C ARG A 34 -4.77 5.22 4.55
N ASN A 35 -5.68 5.73 5.38
CA ASN A 35 -6.66 6.71 4.91
C ASN A 35 -5.94 7.99 4.44
N PRO A 36 -6.03 8.39 3.16
CA PRO A 36 -5.26 9.53 2.63
C PRO A 36 -5.69 10.88 3.22
N ARG A 37 -6.91 10.97 3.77
CA ARG A 37 -7.44 12.18 4.45
C ARG A 37 -6.91 12.36 5.87
N GLY A 38 -6.20 11.37 6.42
CA GLY A 38 -5.69 11.40 7.78
C GLY A 38 -4.42 10.56 7.91
N SER A 39 -4.10 10.16 9.13
CA SER A 39 -2.91 9.36 9.44
C SER A 39 -3.24 7.93 9.86
N LYS A 40 -4.52 7.59 10.01
CA LYS A 40 -4.94 6.29 10.57
C LYS A 40 -4.73 5.17 9.54
N ALA A 41 -3.80 4.29 9.83
CA ALA A 41 -3.65 3.01 9.13
C ALA A 41 -4.72 2.02 9.59
N LYS A 42 -5.07 1.08 8.71
CA LYS A 42 -5.88 -0.07 9.10
C LYS A 42 -5.06 -1.02 9.98
N LYS A 43 -5.76 -1.81 10.79
CA LYS A 43 -5.13 -2.92 11.53
C LYS A 43 -4.57 -3.91 10.50
N GLU A 44 -3.35 -4.37 10.74
CA GLU A 44 -2.70 -5.41 9.93
C GLU A 44 -3.47 -6.72 10.08
N ASP A 45 -3.53 -7.47 8.99
CA ASP A 45 -4.20 -8.75 8.90
C ASP A 45 -3.24 -9.73 8.22
N PRO A 46 -2.41 -10.44 9.01
CA PRO A 46 -1.39 -11.34 8.48
C PRO A 46 -1.95 -12.46 7.61
N GLU A 47 -3.19 -12.90 7.86
CA GLU A 47 -3.84 -13.95 7.06
C GLU A 47 -4.22 -13.41 5.67
N ASP A 48 -4.77 -12.19 5.61
CA ASP A 48 -5.09 -11.51 4.34
C ASP A 48 -3.83 -11.13 3.55
N GLU A 49 -2.77 -10.68 4.24
CA GLU A 49 -1.45 -10.41 3.65
C GLU A 49 -0.83 -11.68 3.04
N ALA A 50 -0.81 -12.79 3.79
CA ALA A 50 -0.30 -14.06 3.29
C ALA A 50 -1.08 -14.57 2.07
N LYS A 51 -2.41 -14.41 2.09
CA LYS A 51 -3.27 -14.76 0.96
C LYS A 51 -2.97 -13.91 -0.27
N ALA A 52 -2.84 -12.60 -0.10
CA ALA A 52 -2.48 -11.69 -1.19
C ALA A 52 -1.10 -12.04 -1.78
N MET A 53 -0.12 -12.33 -0.92
CA MET A 53 1.23 -12.74 -1.33
C MET A 53 1.22 -14.02 -2.16
N ALA A 54 0.47 -15.05 -1.75
CA ALA A 54 0.33 -16.28 -2.51
C ALA A 54 -0.27 -16.03 -3.90
N MET A 55 -1.35 -15.25 -3.98
CA MET A 55 -2.02 -14.90 -5.23
C MET A 55 -1.09 -14.12 -6.18
N MET A 56 -0.37 -13.14 -5.65
CA MET A 56 0.57 -12.33 -6.42
C MET A 56 1.75 -13.14 -6.95
N LYS A 57 2.27 -14.07 -6.13
CA LYS A 57 3.35 -14.99 -6.54
C LYS A 57 2.88 -15.92 -7.66
N GLU A 58 1.69 -16.51 -7.53
CA GLU A 58 1.11 -17.40 -8.54
C GLU A 58 0.88 -16.67 -9.88
N ALA A 59 0.40 -15.43 -9.82
CA ALA A 59 0.10 -14.62 -10.99
C ALA A 59 1.30 -13.84 -11.57
N GLY A 60 2.48 -13.93 -10.95
CA GLY A 60 3.70 -13.24 -11.41
C GLY A 60 3.60 -11.71 -11.34
N PHE A 61 3.04 -11.18 -10.25
CA PHE A 61 2.97 -9.73 -10.03
C PHE A 61 4.36 -9.12 -9.90
N ALA A 62 4.51 -7.92 -10.47
CA ALA A 62 5.63 -7.04 -10.23
C ALA A 62 5.49 -6.34 -8.86
N PRO A 63 6.52 -5.60 -8.39
CA PRO A 63 6.43 -4.83 -7.16
C PRO A 63 5.20 -3.91 -7.15
N LEU A 64 4.59 -3.77 -5.97
CA LEU A 64 3.48 -2.84 -5.75
C LEU A 64 4.00 -1.43 -5.49
N VAL A 65 3.10 -0.44 -5.61
CA VAL A 65 3.41 0.96 -5.29
C VAL A 65 2.56 1.44 -4.10
N ALA A 66 3.22 1.70 -2.97
CA ALA A 66 2.59 2.39 -1.85
C ALA A 66 2.54 3.90 -2.11
N HIS A 67 1.34 4.47 -2.08
CA HIS A 67 1.14 5.91 -2.08
C HIS A 67 0.97 6.42 -0.65
N GLY A 68 1.84 7.32 -0.21
CA GLY A 68 1.71 7.97 1.09
C GLY A 68 0.47 8.87 1.18
N ALA A 69 -0.03 9.13 2.39
CA ALA A 69 -1.12 10.07 2.58
C ALA A 69 -0.69 11.50 2.18
N TYR A 70 -1.56 12.24 1.48
CA TYR A 70 -1.23 13.60 1.04
C TYR A 70 -1.16 14.62 2.19
N THR A 71 -1.62 14.23 3.38
CA THR A 71 -1.47 15.02 4.63
C THR A 71 -0.06 14.95 5.20
N MET A 72 0.78 14.02 4.73
CA MET A 72 2.16 13.86 5.17
C MET A 72 3.04 14.92 4.53
N ASN A 73 3.57 15.84 5.34
CA ASN A 73 4.50 16.88 4.89
C ASN A 73 5.83 16.79 5.64
N LEU A 74 6.84 16.17 5.03
CA LEU A 74 8.20 16.05 5.58
C LEU A 74 9.00 17.37 5.54
N CYS A 75 8.51 18.37 4.80
CA CYS A 75 9.17 19.65 4.60
C CYS A 75 8.48 20.80 5.36
N THR A 76 7.53 20.49 6.25
CA THR A 76 6.86 21.52 7.06
C THR A 76 7.84 22.20 8.02
N ALA A 77 7.63 23.49 8.28
CA ALA A 77 8.42 24.27 9.23
C ALA A 77 8.16 23.83 10.68
N ASP A 78 6.95 23.37 10.98
CA ASP A 78 6.56 22.87 12.29
C ASP A 78 7.33 21.58 12.65
N PRO A 79 8.18 21.58 13.69
CA PRO A 79 8.98 20.42 14.05
C PRO A 79 8.15 19.21 14.51
N GLU A 80 7.02 19.42 15.18
CA GLU A 80 6.16 18.33 15.67
C GLU A 80 5.45 17.66 14.49
N ALA A 81 4.87 18.46 13.59
CA ALA A 81 4.24 17.95 12.38
C ALA A 81 5.24 17.22 11.47
N ARG A 82 6.50 17.69 11.40
CA ARG A 82 7.56 17.03 10.63
C ARG A 82 7.97 15.69 11.24
N ALA A 83 8.14 15.63 12.56
CA ALA A 83 8.43 14.38 13.27
C ALA A 83 7.29 13.36 13.10
N PHE A 84 6.04 13.83 13.13
CA PHE A 84 4.88 13.02 12.86
C PHE A 84 4.83 12.50 11.42
N ALA A 85 5.13 13.34 10.42
CA ALA A 85 5.22 12.90 9.02
C ALA A 85 6.31 11.82 8.84
N ALA A 86 7.46 11.97 9.51
CA ALA A 86 8.53 10.98 9.47
C ALA A 86 8.12 9.64 10.11
N SER A 87 7.39 9.67 11.23
CA SER A 87 6.91 8.43 11.88
C SER A 87 5.85 7.72 11.05
N VAL A 88 4.99 8.47 10.36
CA VAL A 88 4.01 7.93 9.39
C VAL A 88 4.73 7.23 8.24
N LEU A 89 5.74 7.85 7.63
CA LEU A 89 6.53 7.25 6.56
C LEU A 89 7.24 5.97 7.04
N ALA A 90 7.83 6.00 8.23
CA ALA A 90 8.51 4.82 8.80
C ALA A 90 7.54 3.65 9.00
N ASP A 91 6.33 3.90 9.49
CA ASP A 91 5.30 2.87 9.64
C ASP A 91 4.78 2.37 8.28
N ASP A 92 4.65 3.23 7.27
CA ASP A 92 4.31 2.82 5.90
C ASP A 92 5.37 1.87 5.31
N LEU A 93 6.66 2.19 5.46
CA LEU A 93 7.76 1.33 5.02
C LEU A 93 7.77 -0.02 5.76
N ARG A 94 7.55 -0.01 7.08
CA ARG A 94 7.47 -1.24 7.89
C ARG A 94 6.34 -2.16 7.41
N ARG A 95 5.17 -1.60 7.13
CA ARG A 95 4.00 -2.36 6.64
C ARG A 95 4.23 -2.94 5.26
N MET A 96 4.92 -2.18 4.39
CA MET A 96 5.22 -2.64 3.03
C MET A 96 6.11 -3.88 2.99
N ALA A 97 6.89 -4.16 4.04
CA ALA A 97 7.69 -5.38 4.13
C ALA A 97 6.87 -6.69 4.12
N ALA A 98 5.54 -6.63 4.35
CA ALA A 98 4.65 -7.77 4.25
C ALA A 98 4.15 -8.05 2.82
N LEU A 99 4.40 -7.14 1.88
CA LEU A 99 3.93 -7.18 0.49
C LEU A 99 5.14 -7.18 -0.48
N PRO A 100 4.97 -7.51 -1.77
CA PRO A 100 6.09 -7.56 -2.69
C PRO A 100 6.51 -6.13 -3.08
N GLY A 101 7.73 -5.75 -2.65
CA GLY A 101 8.34 -4.44 -2.90
C GLY A 101 9.54 -4.20 -2.00
#